data_AF-K9S8E4-F1
#
_entry.id   AF-K9S8E4-F1
#
_cell.length_a   1.000
_cell.length_b   1.000
_cell.length_c   1.000
_cell.angle_alpha   90.00
_cell.angle_beta   90.00
_cell.angle_gamma   90.00
#
_symmetry.space_group_name_H-M   'P 1'
#
loop_
_entity.id
_entity.type
_entity.pdbx_description
1 polymer ?
#
loop_
_entity_poly.entity_id
_entity_poly.type
_entity_poly.pdbx_seq_one_letter_code
_entity_poly.pdbx_strand_id
1 'polypeptide(L)'
;MVTDADLEKELQATRDANSGDSHYHYMKEAWLLIALRRQSEGIELAQQAQRVWAVNRAKHPSPYGGSIYWEPWIAEAAIALAEGHWSRAEECARKVLVDFEEEGNAGILYELALQAQGRLHPNRVLRFSQDAAQDLANFDLHAYALQRARMYGATF
;
A
#
# COMPACT_ATOMS: atom_id res chain seq x y z
N MET A 1 -17.03 -13.67 8.20
CA MET A 1 -15.56 -13.62 8.37
C MET A 1 -14.97 -14.23 7.11
N VAL A 2 -13.97 -13.57 6.51
CA VAL A 2 -13.22 -14.14 5.38
C VAL A 2 -12.16 -15.07 5.97
N THR A 3 -12.04 -16.29 5.46
CA THR A 3 -11.06 -17.27 5.94
C THR A 3 -9.80 -17.24 5.08
N ASP A 4 -8.68 -17.74 5.62
CA ASP A 4 -7.43 -17.88 4.84
C ASP A 4 -7.64 -18.75 3.58
N ALA A 5 -8.52 -19.76 3.65
CA ALA A 5 -8.88 -20.58 2.49
C ALA A 5 -9.60 -19.78 1.40
N ASP A 6 -10.45 -18.83 1.78
CA ASP A 6 -11.10 -17.92 0.82
C ASP A 6 -10.07 -17.00 0.17
N LEU A 7 -9.11 -16.49 0.94
CA LEU A 7 -8.03 -15.62 0.45
C LEU A 7 -7.07 -16.36 -0.48
N GLU A 8 -6.69 -17.59 -0.17
CA GLU A 8 -5.85 -18.43 -1.05
C GLU A 8 -6.57 -18.72 -2.38
N LYS A 9 -7.89 -18.97 -2.34
CA LYS A 9 -8.69 -19.13 -3.56
C LYS A 9 -8.72 -17.86 -4.39
N GLU A 10 -8.88 -16.70 -3.77
CA GLU A 10 -8.86 -15.41 -4.46
C GLU A 10 -7.46 -15.07 -5.01
N LEU A 11 -6.41 -15.40 -4.27
CA LEU A 11 -5.02 -15.25 -4.71
C LEU A 11 -4.76 -16.09 -5.96
N GLN A 12 -5.18 -17.36 -5.96
CA GLN A 12 -5.03 -18.22 -7.13
C GLN A 12 -5.83 -17.69 -8.33
N ALA A 13 -7.08 -17.26 -8.14
CA ALA A 13 -7.87 -16.68 -9.22
C ALA A 13 -7.24 -15.39 -9.78
N THR A 14 -6.63 -14.57 -8.93
CA THR A 14 -5.92 -13.35 -9.36
C THR A 14 -4.68 -13.70 -10.18
N ARG A 15 -3.92 -14.72 -9.78
CA ARG A 15 -2.77 -15.25 -10.53
C ARG A 15 -3.17 -15.79 -11.89
N ASP A 16 -4.25 -16.58 -11.94
CA ASP A 16 -4.76 -17.16 -13.18
C ASP A 16 -5.22 -16.06 -14.17
N ALA A 17 -5.74 -14.94 -13.66
CA ALA A 17 -6.13 -13.78 -14.46
C ALA A 17 -4.95 -12.86 -14.85
N ASN A 18 -3.79 -13.02 -14.20
CA ASN A 18 -2.63 -12.17 -14.46
C ASN A 18 -1.80 -12.70 -15.63
N SER A 19 -1.92 -12.05 -16.79
CA SER A 19 -1.11 -12.37 -17.97
C SER A 19 0.37 -11.96 -17.86
N GLY A 20 0.78 -11.36 -16.74
CA GLY A 20 2.15 -10.90 -16.49
C GLY A 20 2.41 -9.43 -16.78
N ASP A 21 1.45 -8.72 -17.39
CA ASP A 21 1.59 -7.32 -17.81
C ASP A 21 0.72 -6.33 -17.00
N SER A 22 -0.08 -6.84 -16.06
CA SER A 22 -1.00 -6.03 -15.24
C SER A 22 -0.38 -5.70 -13.88
N HIS A 23 0.13 -4.47 -13.73
CA HIS A 23 0.57 -3.96 -12.43
C HIS A 23 -0.56 -3.96 -11.38
N TYR A 24 -1.82 -3.80 -11.79
CA TYR A 24 -2.98 -3.90 -10.89
C TYR A 24 -3.17 -5.32 -10.33
N HIS A 25 -3.01 -6.37 -11.15
CA HIS A 25 -3.09 -7.75 -10.65
C HIS A 25 -1.94 -8.06 -9.70
N TYR A 26 -0.71 -7.65 -10.02
CA TYR A 26 0.42 -7.81 -9.09
C TYR A 26 0.21 -7.11 -7.75
N MET A 27 -0.38 -5.91 -7.73
CA MET A 27 -0.70 -5.27 -6.45
C MET A 27 -1.84 -5.96 -5.71
N LYS A 28 -2.86 -6.47 -6.41
CA LYS A 28 -3.91 -7.26 -5.76
C LYS A 28 -3.33 -8.50 -5.11
N GLU A 29 -2.49 -9.24 -5.82
CA GLU A 29 -1.76 -10.39 -5.28
C GLU A 29 -0.90 -10.00 -4.07
N ALA A 30 -0.17 -8.89 -4.15
CA ALA A 30 0.63 -8.39 -3.03
C ALA A 30 -0.22 -8.16 -1.78
N TRP A 31 -1.37 -7.48 -1.90
CA TRP A 31 -2.26 -7.22 -0.77
C TRP A 31 -2.90 -8.50 -0.21
N LEU A 32 -3.26 -9.47 -1.06
CA LEU A 32 -3.77 -10.77 -0.61
C LEU A 32 -2.70 -11.55 0.17
N LEU A 33 -1.45 -11.55 -0.31
CA LEU A 33 -0.32 -12.17 0.40
C LEU A 33 -0.07 -11.50 1.75
N ILE A 34 -0.14 -10.17 1.83
CA ILE A 34 -0.01 -9.44 3.10
C ILE A 34 -1.14 -9.80 4.05
N ALA A 35 -2.38 -9.90 3.58
CA ALA A 35 -3.52 -10.34 4.38
C ALA A 35 -3.32 -11.78 4.91
N LEU A 36 -2.71 -12.66 4.12
CA LEU A 36 -2.31 -14.02 4.50
C LEU A 36 -1.04 -14.08 5.38
N ARG A 37 -0.52 -12.93 5.85
CA ARG A 37 0.71 -12.83 6.65
C ARG A 37 1.96 -13.36 5.93
N ARG A 38 2.01 -13.17 4.61
CA ARG A 38 3.15 -13.49 3.73
C ARG A 38 3.77 -12.19 3.22
N GLN A 39 4.19 -11.33 4.15
CA GLN A 39 4.61 -9.95 3.87
C GLN A 39 5.79 -9.88 2.89
N SER A 40 6.80 -10.75 3.05
CA SER A 40 7.97 -10.76 2.16
C SER A 40 7.59 -11.03 0.70
N GLU A 41 6.74 -12.02 0.45
CA GLU A 41 6.22 -12.31 -0.89
C GLU A 41 5.36 -11.16 -1.42
N GLY A 42 4.55 -10.55 -0.54
CA GLY A 42 3.76 -9.37 -0.87
C GLY A 42 4.62 -8.20 -1.35
N ILE A 43 5.74 -7.92 -0.67
CA ILE A 43 6.70 -6.88 -1.08
C ILE A 43 7.33 -7.20 -2.43
N GLU A 44 7.74 -8.45 -2.67
CA GLU A 44 8.32 -8.85 -3.95
C GLU A 44 7.35 -8.62 -5.12
N LEU A 45 6.07 -8.92 -4.91
CA LEU A 45 5.01 -8.71 -5.90
C LEU A 45 4.68 -7.23 -6.06
N ALA A 46 4.68 -6.43 -4.99
CA ALA A 46 4.51 -4.99 -5.09
C ALA A 46 5.65 -4.34 -5.90
N GLN A 47 6.89 -4.79 -5.71
CA GLN A 47 8.02 -4.36 -6.53
C GLN A 47 7.91 -4.85 -7.98
N GLN A 48 7.35 -6.04 -8.21
CA GLN A 48 7.04 -6.50 -9.56
C GLN A 48 6.00 -5.60 -10.24
N ALA A 49 4.97 -5.18 -9.52
CA ALA A 49 3.98 -4.21 -10.00
C ALA A 49 4.65 -2.89 -10.41
N GLN A 50 5.59 -2.38 -9.61
CA GLN A 50 6.39 -1.19 -9.95
C GLN A 50 7.14 -1.36 -11.27
N ARG A 51 7.82 -2.50 -11.46
CA ARG A 51 8.59 -2.80 -12.67
C ARG A 51 7.70 -2.85 -13.90
N VAL A 52 6.58 -3.56 -13.81
CA VAL A 52 5.59 -3.68 -14.89
C VAL A 52 5.00 -2.31 -15.24
N TRP A 53 4.64 -1.52 -14.23
CA TRP A 53 4.17 -0.16 -14.43
C TRP A 53 5.20 0.70 -15.16
N ALA A 54 6.46 0.66 -14.73
CA ALA A 54 7.54 1.44 -15.35
C ALA A 54 7.75 1.06 -16.82
N VAL A 55 7.73 -0.24 -17.14
CA VAL A 55 7.82 -0.73 -18.52
C VAL A 55 6.63 -0.26 -19.35
N ASN A 56 5.41 -0.38 -18.84
CA ASN A 56 4.20 0.06 -19.56
C ASN A 56 4.20 1.56 -19.81
N ARG A 57 4.70 2.37 -18.86
CA ARG A 57 4.86 3.81 -19.02
C ARG A 57 5.95 4.22 -19.99
N ALA A 58 7.03 3.45 -20.07
CA ALA A 58 8.06 3.66 -21.08
C ALA A 58 7.51 3.37 -22.50
N LYS A 59 6.67 2.34 -22.64
CA LYS A 59 5.98 2.02 -23.91
C LYS A 59 4.88 3.03 -24.27
N HIS A 60 4.22 3.60 -23.27
CA HIS A 60 3.13 4.56 -23.42
C HIS A 60 3.39 5.83 -22.60
N PRO A 61 4.28 6.72 -23.06
CA PRO A 61 4.61 7.94 -22.36
C PRO A 61 3.37 8.85 -22.26
N SER A 62 3.06 9.33 -21.05
CA SER A 62 2.06 10.39 -20.90
C SER A 62 2.71 11.76 -21.10
N PRO A 63 2.02 12.70 -21.77
CA PRO A 63 2.47 14.09 -21.86
C PRO A 63 2.56 14.79 -20.49
N TYR A 64 1.94 14.23 -19.44
CA TYR A 64 1.95 14.78 -18.09
C TYR A 64 3.11 14.28 -17.20
N GLY A 65 4.11 13.60 -17.78
CA GLY A 65 5.21 13.04 -17.00
C GLY A 65 4.81 11.77 -16.23
N GLY A 66 5.81 11.00 -15.77
CA GLY A 66 5.63 9.74 -15.05
C GLY A 66 5.21 9.96 -13.62
N SER A 67 3.91 9.99 -13.34
CA SER A 67 3.35 9.87 -11.98
C SER A 67 3.95 8.62 -11.35
N ILE A 68 4.74 8.67 -10.28
CA ILE A 68 5.24 7.44 -9.63
C ILE A 68 4.09 6.45 -9.42
N TYR A 69 4.34 5.16 -9.58
CA TYR A 69 3.39 4.20 -9.05
C TYR A 69 3.59 4.12 -7.53
N TRP A 70 2.68 4.76 -6.80
CA TRP A 70 2.83 4.99 -5.36
C TRP A 70 2.43 3.78 -4.51
N GLU A 71 1.60 2.89 -5.05
CA GLU A 71 1.01 1.75 -4.34
C GLU A 71 2.02 0.80 -3.67
N PRO A 72 3.17 0.46 -4.30
CA PRO A 72 4.18 -0.36 -3.63
C PRO A 72 4.77 0.30 -2.39
N TRP A 73 4.89 1.64 -2.39
CA TRP A 73 5.36 2.39 -1.22
C TRP A 73 4.32 2.39 -0.10
N ILE A 74 3.03 2.42 -0.42
CA ILE A 74 1.94 2.27 0.57
C ILE A 74 2.01 0.87 1.21
N ALA A 75 2.20 -0.18 0.41
CA ALA A 75 2.34 -1.54 0.92
C ALA A 75 3.54 -1.67 1.89
N GLU A 76 4.69 -1.14 1.49
CA GLU A 76 5.87 -1.15 2.35
C GLU A 76 5.69 -0.31 3.62
N ALA A 77 5.05 0.86 3.53
CA ALA A 77 4.77 1.69 4.69
C ALA A 77 3.83 0.98 5.69
N ALA A 78 2.78 0.31 5.20
CA ALA A 78 1.84 -0.43 6.04
C ALA A 78 2.50 -1.61 6.77
N ILE A 79 3.33 -2.39 6.06
CA ILE A 79 4.08 -3.50 6.67
C ILE A 79 5.06 -2.97 7.71
N ALA A 80 5.86 -1.96 7.36
CA ALA A 80 6.83 -1.36 8.27
C ALA A 80 6.16 -0.80 9.52
N LEU A 81 4.98 -0.18 9.39
CA LEU A 81 4.21 0.32 10.52
C LEU A 81 3.79 -0.82 11.46
N ALA A 82 3.26 -1.91 10.89
CA ALA A 82 2.81 -3.08 11.65
C ALA A 82 3.94 -3.81 12.37
N GLU A 83 5.14 -3.83 11.78
CA GLU A 83 6.33 -4.46 12.34
C GLU A 83 7.08 -3.58 13.36
N GLY A 84 6.62 -2.35 13.59
CA GLY A 84 7.28 -1.41 14.50
C GLY A 84 8.47 -0.67 13.89
N HIS A 85 8.69 -0.79 12.58
CA HIS A 85 9.72 -0.09 11.82
C HIS A 85 9.25 1.33 11.43
N TRP A 86 8.92 2.16 12.42
CA TRP A 86 8.23 3.45 12.21
C TRP A 86 8.98 4.42 11.30
N SER A 87 10.32 4.50 11.40
CA SER A 87 11.12 5.37 10.54
C SER A 87 11.06 4.93 9.08
N ARG A 88 10.96 3.62 8.82
CA ARG A 88 10.79 3.09 7.45
C ARG A 88 9.39 3.37 6.92
N ALA A 89 8.37 3.21 7.76
CA ALA A 89 7.00 3.57 7.42
C ALA A 89 6.88 5.05 7.01
N GLU A 90 7.49 5.95 7.80
CA GLU A 90 7.58 7.38 7.50
C GLU A 90 8.28 7.64 6.16
N GLU A 91 9.44 7.01 5.92
CA GLU A 91 10.20 7.20 4.68
C GLU A 91 9.40 6.78 3.44
N CYS A 92 8.74 5.62 3.49
CA CYS A 92 7.98 5.10 2.37
C CYS A 92 6.73 5.94 2.10
N ALA A 93 5.97 6.30 3.14
CA ALA A 93 4.80 7.16 2.99
C ALA A 93 5.19 8.56 2.46
N ARG A 94 6.29 9.13 2.94
CA ARG A 94 6.78 10.44 2.49
C ARG A 94 7.15 10.44 1.00
N LYS A 95 7.67 9.35 0.45
CA LYS A 95 7.98 9.26 -1.00
C LYS A 95 6.74 9.49 -1.87
N VAL A 96 5.58 9.01 -1.41
CA VAL A 96 4.31 9.25 -2.10
C VAL A 96 3.90 10.72 -1.96
N LEU A 97 3.95 11.25 -0.74
CA LEU A 97 3.51 12.61 -0.44
C LEU A 97 4.36 13.70 -1.10
N VAL A 98 5.61 13.42 -1.48
CA VAL A 98 6.43 14.36 -2.26
C VAL A 98 5.83 14.64 -3.64
N ASP A 99 5.25 13.62 -4.27
CA ASP A 99 4.66 13.74 -5.61
C ASP A 99 3.13 13.94 -5.55
N PHE A 100 2.50 13.48 -4.48
CA PHE A 100 1.05 13.50 -4.25
C PHE A 100 0.73 13.91 -2.81
N GLU A 101 0.87 15.20 -2.52
CA GLU A 101 0.74 15.77 -1.17
C GLU A 101 -0.59 15.44 -0.48
N GLU A 102 -1.66 15.15 -1.22
CA GLU A 102 -3.00 14.86 -0.70
C GLU A 102 -3.41 13.37 -0.78
N GLU A 103 -2.47 12.45 -1.08
CA GLU A 103 -2.80 11.03 -1.12
C GLU A 103 -3.12 10.51 0.29
N GLY A 104 -4.40 10.19 0.52
CA GLY A 104 -4.92 9.93 1.85
C GLY A 104 -4.32 8.70 2.54
N ASN A 105 -4.00 7.63 1.81
CA ASN A 105 -3.48 6.40 2.43
C ASN A 105 -2.06 6.61 2.95
N ALA A 106 -1.18 7.18 2.12
CA ALA A 106 0.16 7.57 2.48
C ALA A 106 0.12 8.62 3.60
N GLY A 107 -0.78 9.60 3.51
CA GLY A 107 -0.97 10.61 4.55
C GLY A 107 -1.31 10.02 5.91
N ILE A 108 -2.26 9.08 5.98
CA ILE A 108 -2.61 8.38 7.22
C ILE A 108 -1.39 7.61 7.74
N LEU A 109 -0.77 6.75 6.91
CA LEU A 109 0.37 5.94 7.33
C LEU A 109 1.55 6.81 7.81
N TYR A 110 1.76 7.97 7.17
CA TYR A 110 2.77 8.96 7.58
C TYR A 110 2.45 9.53 8.96
N GLU A 111 1.21 9.95 9.21
CA GLU A 111 0.81 10.46 10.53
C GLU A 111 0.92 9.40 11.63
N LEU A 112 0.52 8.16 11.35
CA LEU A 112 0.65 7.05 12.30
C LEU A 112 2.12 6.76 12.61
N ALA A 113 2.99 6.78 11.59
CA ALA A 113 4.43 6.58 11.77
C ALA A 113 5.07 7.72 12.61
N LEU A 114 4.65 8.97 12.39
CA LEU A 114 5.08 10.10 13.22
C LEU A 114 4.55 10.00 14.66
N GLN A 115 3.29 9.57 14.82
CA GLN A 115 2.66 9.38 16.12
C GLN A 115 3.40 8.31 16.93
N ALA A 116 3.72 7.17 16.30
CA ALA A 116 4.47 6.08 16.93
C ALA A 116 5.87 6.51 17.41
N GLN A 117 6.49 7.45 16.69
CA GLN A 117 7.78 8.03 17.07
C GLN A 117 7.66 9.20 18.08
N GLY A 118 6.45 9.61 18.47
CA GLY A 118 6.23 10.79 19.32
C GLY A 118 6.56 12.12 18.63
N ARG A 119 6.55 12.15 17.30
CA ARG A 119 6.94 13.29 16.46
C ARG A 119 5.76 13.99 15.76
N LEU A 120 4.53 13.47 15.91
CA LEU A 120 3.37 14.07 15.28
C LEU A 120 3.01 15.41 15.94
N HIS A 121 3.07 16.49 15.17
CA HIS A 121 2.71 17.81 15.68
C HIS A 121 1.19 18.00 15.74
N PRO A 122 0.62 18.53 16.84
CA PRO A 122 -0.83 18.72 16.97
C PRO A 122 -1.38 19.78 16.00
N ASN A 123 -0.58 20.77 15.61
CA ASN A 123 -0.97 21.86 14.72
C ASN A 123 -0.48 21.67 13.27
N ARG A 124 -0.44 20.42 12.79
CA ARG A 124 -0.10 20.12 11.39
C ARG A 124 -1.15 20.68 10.42
N VAL A 125 -0.67 21.09 9.25
CA VAL A 125 -1.45 21.76 8.19
C VAL A 125 -2.41 20.79 7.50
N LEU A 126 -1.88 19.66 7.05
CA LEU A 126 -2.68 18.55 6.55
C LEU A 126 -3.01 17.60 7.71
N ARG A 127 -4.29 17.23 7.82
CA ARG A 127 -4.80 16.31 8.83
C ARG A 127 -5.44 15.12 8.12
N PHE A 128 -4.69 14.04 8.01
CA PHE A 128 -5.16 12.80 7.39
C PHE A 128 -5.92 11.92 8.38
N SER A 129 -5.46 11.88 9.63
CA SER A 129 -6.17 11.24 10.74
C SER A 129 -6.77 12.29 11.68
N GLN A 130 -7.99 12.01 12.16
CA GLN A 130 -8.64 12.81 13.19
C GLN A 130 -8.07 12.53 14.58
N ASP A 131 -7.69 11.27 14.84
CA ASP A 131 -7.06 10.82 16.09
C ASP A 131 -5.98 9.76 15.77
N ALA A 132 -4.78 10.23 15.48
CA ALA A 132 -3.67 9.37 15.07
C ALA A 132 -3.23 8.40 16.19
N ALA A 133 -3.46 8.76 17.46
CA ALA A 133 -3.11 7.89 18.58
C ALA A 133 -4.06 6.69 18.64
N GLN A 134 -5.36 6.95 18.51
CA GLN A 134 -6.37 5.89 18.47
C GLN A 134 -6.28 5.05 17.20
N ASP A 135 -6.05 5.68 16.04
CA ASP A 135 -5.87 4.99 14.77
C ASP A 135 -4.63 4.10 14.77
N LEU A 136 -3.51 4.57 15.36
CA LEU A 136 -2.31 3.76 15.53
C LEU A 136 -2.58 2.56 16.44
N ALA A 137 -3.28 2.76 17.56
CA ALA A 137 -3.63 1.69 18.49
C ALA A 137 -4.56 0.64 17.85
N ASN A 138 -5.39 1.06 16.89
CA ASN A 138 -6.33 0.20 16.18
C ASN A 138 -5.77 -0.35 14.86
N PHE A 139 -4.55 0.01 14.47
CA PHE A 139 -4.01 -0.37 13.17
C PHE A 139 -3.82 -1.88 13.07
N ASP A 140 -4.57 -2.50 12.15
CA ASP A 140 -4.51 -3.93 11.85
C ASP A 140 -4.09 -4.09 10.38
N LEU A 141 -2.89 -4.63 10.17
CA LEU A 141 -2.33 -4.87 8.84
C LEU A 141 -3.19 -5.83 8.01
N HIS A 142 -3.75 -6.87 8.62
CA HIS A 142 -4.60 -7.83 7.93
C HIS A 142 -5.87 -7.15 7.43
N ALA A 143 -6.55 -6.40 8.30
CA ALA A 143 -7.75 -5.65 7.91
C ALA A 143 -7.46 -4.59 6.84
N TYR A 144 -6.35 -3.86 7.00
CA TYR A 144 -5.89 -2.88 6.02
C TYR A 144 -5.62 -3.53 4.66
N ALA A 145 -4.85 -4.61 4.63
CA ALA A 145 -4.51 -5.33 3.40
C ALA A 145 -5.76 -5.90 2.69
N LEU A 146 -6.75 -6.40 3.43
CA LEU A 146 -8.03 -6.83 2.86
C LEU A 146 -8.80 -5.69 2.21
N GLN A 147 -8.85 -4.52 2.86
CA GLN A 147 -9.48 -3.34 2.27
C GLN A 147 -8.79 -2.96 0.97
N ARG A 148 -7.45 -2.94 0.95
CA ARG A 148 -6.65 -2.63 -0.24
C ARG A 148 -6.87 -3.63 -1.36
N ALA A 149 -6.80 -4.94 -1.10
CA ALA A 149 -7.01 -5.99 -2.09
C ALA A 149 -8.36 -5.86 -2.82
N ARG A 150 -9.42 -5.48 -2.09
CA ARG A 150 -10.77 -5.28 -2.65
C ARG A 150 -10.86 -4.09 -3.61
N MET A 151 -10.05 -3.05 -3.42
CA MET A 151 -10.03 -1.90 -4.34
C MET A 151 -9.56 -2.28 -5.75
N TYR A 152 -8.74 -3.31 -5.89
CA TYR A 152 -8.27 -3.81 -7.19
C TYR A 152 -9.24 -4.78 -7.88
N GLY A 153 -10.32 -5.20 -7.19
CA GLY A 153 -11.38 -6.05 -7.76
C GLY A 153 -12.61 -5.27 -8.25
N ALA A 154 -12.74 -3.99 -7.88
CA ALA A 154 -13.76 -3.12 -8.42
C ALA A 154 -13.27 -2.59 -9.78
N THR A 155 -13.74 -3.20 -10.86
CA THR A 155 -13.60 -2.68 -12.22
C THR A 155 -14.05 -1.21 -12.27
N PHE A 156 -13.15 -0.33 -12.71
CA PHE A 156 -13.49 0.98 -13.26
C PHE A 156 -13.95 0.83 -14.71
#